data_AF-A0A7J8I0F5-F1
#
_entry.id   AF-A0A7J8I0F5-F1
#
_cell.length_a   1.000
_cell.length_b   1.000
_cell.length_c   1.000
_cell.angle_alpha   90.00
_cell.angle_beta   90.00
_cell.angle_gamma   90.00
#
_symmetry.space_group_name_H-M   'P 1'
#
loop_
_entity.id
_entity.type
_entity.pdbx_description
1 polymer ?
#
loop_
_entity_poly.entity_id
_entity_poly.type
_entity_poly.pdbx_seq_one_letter_code
_entity_poly.pdbx_strand_id
1 'polypeptide(L)'
;MLRPHSLLLTLWGLLSLGSVLSQECTKYKVNTCRDCIESGPGCAWCQKLNFPGPGEPDSIRCDTRAQLLSKGCPADDIMNPKSLAETTEDQKGGQKQLFPQKVTLYLRPGQEAVFNVTFRRAKGYPIDLYYLMDLSYSMVDDLKNVKKLGGDLLRALNEITESGRIGFGSFVDKTVLPFVNTHPEKLRNPCPTKEKECQAPFAFRHVLKLTDNSNQFQTEVGKQLISGNLDAPEGGLDAMMQVAACSEEIGWRNVTRLLVFATDDGFHFAGDGKLGAILTPNDGRCHLEDNIYKKSNEFDYPSVGQLAHKLAESNIQPIFAVTKKMVKTYEKLTEIIPKSAVGELSEDSSNVVQLIKNAYNKLSSRVFLDHNHLPDTLKVTYDSFCSNGVSQVNLPRGDCDGVQINVPVTFQVKVTATECIKEQSFVIRALGFTDTVTVTVLPQCECQCRDGSQDRSSCGGKGSVECGICKAGGLHLWAV
;
A
#
# COMPACT_ATOMS: atom_id res chain seq x y z
N MET A 1 -50.74 -10.85 -45.39
CA MET A 1 -50.39 -11.75 -44.27
C MET A 1 -49.00 -12.30 -44.50
N LEU A 2 -48.03 -11.90 -43.66
CA LEU A 2 -46.91 -12.69 -43.11
C LEU A 2 -45.83 -11.72 -42.61
N ARG A 3 -45.56 -11.81 -41.31
CA ARG A 3 -44.79 -10.88 -40.48
C ARG A 3 -43.27 -10.98 -40.69
N PRO A 4 -42.51 -9.88 -40.56
CA PRO A 4 -41.05 -9.87 -40.44
C PRO A 4 -40.63 -10.01 -38.97
N HIS A 5 -40.99 -11.10 -38.29
CA HIS A 5 -40.68 -11.31 -36.87
C HIS A 5 -39.85 -12.58 -36.56
N SER A 6 -39.43 -13.34 -37.56
CA SER A 6 -38.67 -14.60 -37.34
C SER A 6 -37.16 -14.52 -37.61
N LEU A 7 -36.62 -13.38 -38.06
CA LEU A 7 -35.18 -13.23 -38.36
C LEU A 7 -34.37 -12.52 -37.27
N LEU A 8 -35.01 -11.90 -36.28
CA LEU A 8 -34.32 -11.24 -35.17
C LEU A 8 -34.09 -12.15 -33.94
N LEU A 9 -34.82 -13.25 -33.81
CA LEU A 9 -34.64 -14.20 -32.72
C LEU A 9 -33.48 -15.19 -32.93
N THR A 10 -33.02 -15.37 -34.17
CA THR A 10 -31.88 -16.24 -34.48
C THR A 10 -30.53 -15.51 -34.37
N LEU A 11 -30.52 -14.17 -34.44
CA LEU A 11 -29.29 -13.38 -34.32
C LEU A 11 -28.93 -13.02 -32.87
N TRP A 12 -29.88 -13.08 -31.93
CA TRP A 12 -29.61 -12.93 -30.49
C TRP A 12 -29.14 -14.22 -29.81
N GLY A 13 -29.31 -15.39 -30.44
CA GLY A 13 -28.82 -16.66 -29.90
C GLY A 13 -27.33 -16.94 -30.13
N LEU A 14 -26.65 -16.12 -30.95
CA LEU A 14 -25.26 -16.34 -31.37
C LEU A 14 -24.25 -15.38 -30.72
N LEU A 15 -24.70 -14.42 -29.90
CA LEU A 15 -23.84 -13.44 -29.22
C LEU A 15 -23.64 -13.71 -27.72
N SER A 16 -24.15 -14.83 -27.20
CA SER A 16 -23.95 -15.29 -25.81
C SER A 16 -22.95 -16.45 -25.68
N LEU A 17 -22.17 -16.75 -26.74
CA LEU A 17 -20.99 -17.59 -26.63
C LEU A 17 -19.86 -16.75 -26.07
N GLY A 18 -19.84 -16.61 -24.73
CA GLY A 18 -18.61 -16.27 -24.03
C GLY A 18 -17.50 -17.18 -24.54
N SER A 19 -16.35 -16.59 -24.86
CA SER A 19 -15.17 -17.31 -25.30
C SER A 19 -14.80 -18.40 -24.28
N VAL A 20 -15.22 -19.63 -24.56
CA VAL A 20 -14.71 -20.82 -23.87
C VAL A 20 -13.28 -20.97 -24.38
N LEU A 21 -12.33 -20.35 -23.67
CA LEU A 21 -10.92 -20.59 -23.89
C LEU A 21 -10.73 -22.11 -23.73
N SER A 22 -10.41 -22.80 -24.83
CA SER A 22 -10.07 -24.22 -24.79
C SER A 22 -8.92 -24.37 -23.81
N GLN A 23 -9.16 -24.97 -22.65
CA GLN A 23 -8.10 -25.19 -21.66
C GLN A 23 -7.08 -26.14 -22.27
N GLU A 24 -5.90 -25.62 -22.62
CA GLU A 24 -4.78 -26.43 -23.10
C GLU A 24 -4.06 -27.09 -21.93
N CYS A 25 -3.60 -28.33 -22.12
CA CYS A 25 -2.75 -29.04 -21.16
C CYS A 25 -1.47 -29.47 -21.88
N THR A 26 -0.40 -28.69 -21.69
CA THR A 26 0.92 -28.99 -22.25
C THR A 26 1.68 -29.85 -21.26
N LYS A 27 1.94 -31.11 -21.61
CA LYS A 27 2.58 -32.08 -20.72
C LYS A 27 4.10 -31.95 -20.79
N TYR A 28 4.76 -31.80 -19.66
CA TYR A 28 6.23 -31.84 -19.58
C TYR A 28 6.67 -32.76 -18.43
N LYS A 29 7.35 -33.87 -18.77
CA LYS A 29 7.91 -34.84 -17.79
C LYS A 29 6.92 -35.31 -16.70
N VAL A 30 5.70 -35.66 -17.09
CA VAL A 30 4.66 -36.05 -16.14
C VAL A 30 4.80 -37.53 -15.74
N ASN A 31 5.20 -37.78 -14.49
CA ASN A 31 5.28 -39.13 -13.90
C ASN A 31 4.30 -39.33 -12.73
N THR A 32 3.92 -38.24 -12.06
CA THR A 32 3.01 -38.25 -10.91
C THR A 32 1.83 -37.32 -11.11
N CYS A 33 0.81 -37.46 -10.25
CA CYS A 33 -0.33 -36.55 -10.24
C CYS A 33 0.11 -35.10 -10.02
N ARG A 34 1.08 -34.88 -9.11
CA ARG A 34 1.64 -33.56 -8.84
C ARG A 34 2.29 -32.93 -10.09
N ASP A 35 3.14 -33.68 -10.80
CA ASP A 35 3.77 -33.18 -12.03
C ASP A 35 2.73 -32.75 -13.08
N CYS A 36 1.60 -33.46 -13.13
CA CYS A 36 0.48 -33.13 -14.01
C CYS A 36 -0.19 -31.80 -13.61
N ILE A 37 -0.43 -31.58 -12.31
CA ILE A 37 -1.04 -30.33 -11.83
C ILE A 37 -0.10 -29.15 -12.01
N GLU A 38 1.20 -29.36 -11.84
CA GLU A 38 2.27 -28.38 -12.10
C GLU A 38 2.39 -28.00 -13.57
N SER A 39 2.05 -28.91 -14.50
CA SER A 39 2.17 -28.68 -15.94
C SER A 39 1.25 -27.56 -16.46
N GLY A 40 0.16 -27.25 -15.77
CA GLY A 40 -0.67 -26.10 -16.08
C GLY A 40 -2.10 -26.16 -15.54
N PRO A 41 -2.83 -25.04 -15.59
CA PRO A 41 -4.17 -24.91 -14.98
C PRO A 41 -5.27 -25.72 -15.68
N GLY A 42 -5.05 -26.11 -16.95
CA GLY A 42 -5.96 -26.93 -17.75
C GLY A 42 -5.78 -28.44 -17.55
N CYS A 43 -4.70 -28.88 -16.90
CA CYS A 43 -4.38 -30.29 -16.73
C CYS A 43 -5.20 -30.95 -15.61
N ALA A 44 -5.49 -32.22 -15.75
CA ALA A 44 -6.14 -33.04 -14.74
C ALA A 44 -5.58 -34.45 -14.79
N TRP A 45 -5.74 -35.20 -13.70
CA TRP A 45 -5.16 -36.54 -13.55
C TRP A 45 -6.23 -37.60 -13.31
N CYS A 46 -6.15 -38.74 -13.98
CA CYS A 46 -7.04 -39.88 -13.75
C CYS A 46 -6.47 -40.85 -12.71
N GLN A 47 -7.13 -40.98 -11.55
CA GLN A 47 -6.73 -41.91 -10.48
C GLN A 47 -7.28 -43.34 -10.64
N LYS A 48 -8.05 -43.62 -11.70
CA LYS A 48 -8.63 -44.95 -11.96
C LYS A 48 -7.53 -46.01 -12.09
N LEU A 49 -7.66 -47.14 -11.38
CA LEU A 49 -6.75 -48.28 -11.52
C LEU A 49 -6.86 -48.90 -12.92
N ASN A 50 -5.74 -49.42 -13.46
CA ASN A 50 -5.66 -50.04 -14.78
C ASN A 50 -6.24 -49.17 -15.90
N PHE A 51 -5.99 -47.85 -15.84
CA PHE A 51 -6.48 -46.90 -16.82
C PHE A 51 -5.67 -46.87 -18.13
N PRO A 52 -4.32 -46.79 -18.11
CA PRO A 52 -3.53 -46.94 -19.32
C PRO A 52 -3.68 -48.36 -19.89
N GLY A 53 -3.75 -48.47 -21.22
CA GLY A 53 -3.71 -49.75 -21.91
C GLY A 53 -2.34 -50.44 -21.83
N PRO A 54 -2.24 -51.72 -22.24
CA PRO A 54 -0.96 -52.40 -22.34
C PRO A 54 0.03 -51.64 -23.25
N GLY A 55 1.21 -51.30 -22.72
CA GLY A 55 2.24 -50.54 -23.44
C GLY A 55 2.05 -49.02 -23.46
N GLU A 56 0.98 -48.50 -22.87
CA GLU A 56 0.75 -47.06 -22.73
C GLU A 56 1.44 -46.50 -21.48
N PRO A 57 2.14 -45.34 -21.57
CA PRO A 57 2.77 -44.72 -20.40
C PRO A 57 1.73 -44.11 -19.45
N ASP A 58 2.08 -44.05 -18.15
CA ASP A 58 1.24 -43.39 -17.13
C ASP A 58 1.00 -41.88 -17.40
N SER A 59 1.80 -41.25 -18.27
CA SER A 59 1.58 -39.87 -18.70
C SER A 59 0.24 -39.65 -19.42
N ILE A 60 -0.42 -40.71 -19.90
CA ILE A 60 -1.78 -40.66 -20.48
C ILE A 60 -2.85 -40.34 -19.43
N ARG A 61 -2.58 -40.61 -18.14
CA ARG A 61 -3.44 -40.20 -17.03
C ARG A 61 -3.53 -38.69 -16.88
N CYS A 62 -2.57 -37.95 -17.43
CA CYS A 62 -2.56 -36.50 -17.43
C CYS A 62 -3.07 -35.95 -18.76
N ASP A 63 -4.20 -35.27 -18.72
CA ASP A 63 -4.76 -34.58 -19.89
C ASP A 63 -5.79 -33.53 -19.45
N THR A 64 -6.42 -32.85 -20.40
CA THR A 64 -7.59 -32.01 -20.08
C THR A 64 -8.74 -32.87 -19.55
N ARG A 65 -9.62 -32.29 -18.72
CA ARG A 65 -10.80 -33.00 -18.20
C ARG A 65 -11.66 -33.63 -19.31
N ALA A 66 -11.85 -32.91 -20.41
CA ALA A 66 -12.63 -33.41 -21.55
C ALA A 66 -11.99 -34.63 -22.21
N GLN A 67 -10.66 -34.60 -22.41
CA GLN A 67 -9.92 -35.72 -22.98
C GLN A 67 -9.94 -36.95 -22.06
N LEU A 68 -9.78 -36.76 -20.75
CA LEU A 68 -9.85 -37.88 -19.79
C LEU A 68 -11.22 -38.56 -19.77
N LEU A 69 -12.30 -37.77 -19.83
CA LEU A 69 -13.67 -38.31 -19.95
C LEU A 69 -13.84 -39.09 -21.25
N SER A 70 -13.34 -38.57 -22.38
CA SER A 70 -13.42 -39.26 -23.68
C SER A 70 -12.63 -40.58 -23.71
N LYS A 71 -11.54 -40.68 -22.93
CA LYS A 71 -10.72 -41.89 -22.76
C LYS A 71 -11.30 -42.87 -21.72
N GLY A 72 -12.48 -42.59 -21.16
CA GLY A 72 -13.16 -43.51 -20.24
C GLY A 72 -12.73 -43.40 -18.78
N CYS A 73 -12.14 -42.28 -18.36
CA CYS A 73 -11.92 -41.97 -16.95
C CYS A 73 -13.25 -41.52 -16.31
N PRO A 74 -13.73 -42.17 -15.23
CA PRO A 74 -14.90 -41.71 -14.49
C PRO A 74 -14.71 -40.29 -13.95
N ALA A 75 -15.78 -39.50 -13.93
CA ALA A 75 -15.71 -38.11 -13.48
C ALA A 75 -15.19 -37.95 -12.03
N ASP A 76 -15.53 -38.90 -11.15
CA ASP A 76 -15.13 -38.94 -9.74
C ASP A 76 -13.68 -39.41 -9.53
N ASP A 77 -13.05 -39.94 -10.57
CA ASP A 77 -11.66 -40.35 -10.59
C ASP A 77 -10.75 -39.30 -11.25
N ILE A 78 -11.30 -38.15 -11.68
CA ILE A 78 -10.52 -37.05 -12.23
C ILE A 78 -10.11 -36.09 -11.12
N MET A 79 -8.84 -36.10 -10.77
CA MET A 79 -8.20 -35.16 -9.86
C MET A 79 -7.91 -33.85 -10.59
N ASN A 80 -8.55 -32.78 -10.14
CA ASN A 80 -8.43 -31.45 -10.73
C ASN A 80 -8.52 -30.40 -9.61
N PRO A 81 -7.52 -30.33 -8.70
CA PRO A 81 -7.49 -29.33 -7.65
C PRO A 81 -7.63 -27.93 -8.26
N LYS A 82 -8.38 -27.07 -7.58
CA LYS A 82 -8.64 -25.69 -8.01
C LYS A 82 -8.12 -24.71 -6.98
N SER A 83 -7.68 -23.56 -7.46
CA SER A 83 -7.36 -22.43 -6.59
C SER A 83 -8.59 -22.04 -5.77
N LEU A 84 -8.41 -21.79 -4.47
CA LEU A 84 -9.47 -21.48 -3.52
C LEU A 84 -9.03 -20.32 -2.61
N ALA A 85 -10.00 -19.51 -2.18
CA ALA A 85 -9.81 -18.51 -1.14
C ALA A 85 -10.76 -18.79 0.02
N GLU A 86 -10.23 -18.94 1.22
CA GLU A 86 -10.98 -19.05 2.47
C GLU A 86 -10.83 -17.73 3.23
N THR A 87 -11.96 -17.13 3.62
CA THR A 87 -11.97 -15.85 4.34
C THR A 87 -12.37 -16.10 5.79
N THR A 88 -11.65 -15.46 6.71
CA THR A 88 -11.97 -15.50 8.14
C THR A 88 -12.15 -14.07 8.65
N GLU A 89 -13.34 -13.79 9.17
CA GLU A 89 -13.66 -12.53 9.82
C GLU A 89 -13.43 -12.64 11.33
N ASP A 90 -12.64 -11.73 11.90
CA ASP A 90 -12.50 -11.67 13.35
C ASP A 90 -13.74 -11.00 13.95
N GLN A 91 -14.52 -11.75 14.74
CA GLN A 91 -15.68 -11.21 15.47
C GLN A 91 -15.32 -10.26 16.63
N LYS A 92 -14.02 -10.05 16.92
CA LYS A 92 -13.58 -9.24 18.06
C LYS A 92 -13.30 -7.78 17.70
N GLY A 93 -14.19 -6.92 18.22
CA GLY A 93 -13.97 -5.60 18.84
C GLY A 93 -12.91 -4.67 18.24
N GLY A 94 -13.39 -3.67 17.50
CA GLY A 94 -12.63 -2.51 17.03
C GLY A 94 -13.36 -1.83 15.89
N GLN A 95 -13.21 -0.51 15.72
CA GLN A 95 -13.80 0.23 14.61
C GLN A 95 -12.98 -0.03 13.31
N LYS A 96 -12.95 -1.29 12.86
CA LYS A 96 -12.20 -1.71 11.66
C LYS A 96 -12.93 -1.25 10.41
N GLN A 97 -12.17 -0.78 9.43
CA GLN A 97 -12.64 -0.25 8.15
C GLN A 97 -12.40 -1.23 7.00
N LEU A 98 -11.57 -2.26 7.18
CA LEU A 98 -11.17 -3.21 6.15
C LEU A 98 -11.52 -4.65 6.54
N PHE A 99 -12.19 -5.38 5.63
CA PHE A 99 -12.70 -6.74 5.84
C PHE A 99 -12.47 -7.60 4.59
N PRO A 100 -12.23 -8.93 4.72
CA PRO A 100 -11.97 -9.67 5.96
C PRO A 100 -10.59 -9.33 6.54
N GLN A 101 -10.27 -9.80 7.75
CA GLN A 101 -8.94 -9.55 8.35
C GLN A 101 -7.91 -10.62 7.98
N LYS A 102 -8.37 -11.84 7.70
CA LYS A 102 -7.52 -12.96 7.33
C LYS A 102 -8.08 -13.68 6.12
N VAL A 103 -7.20 -14.02 5.20
CA VAL A 103 -7.51 -14.80 4.01
C VAL A 103 -6.46 -15.89 3.87
N THR A 104 -6.92 -17.12 3.65
CA THR A 104 -6.04 -18.25 3.31
C THR A 104 -6.30 -18.64 1.87
N LEU A 105 -5.27 -18.53 1.04
CA LEU A 105 -5.31 -18.88 -0.37
C LEU A 105 -4.65 -20.23 -0.58
N TYR A 106 -5.30 -21.10 -1.33
CA TYR A 106 -4.74 -22.33 -1.85
C TYR A 106 -4.52 -22.11 -3.34
N LEU A 107 -3.27 -21.92 -3.78
CA LEU A 107 -2.97 -21.54 -5.15
C LEU A 107 -2.48 -22.72 -5.96
N ARG A 108 -3.18 -22.99 -7.06
CA ARG A 108 -2.70 -23.84 -8.14
C ARG A 108 -1.92 -23.01 -9.16
N PRO A 109 -0.74 -23.45 -9.64
CA PRO A 109 0.02 -22.71 -10.63
C PRO A 109 -0.80 -22.37 -11.88
N GLY A 110 -0.74 -21.11 -12.30
CA GLY A 110 -1.44 -20.58 -13.46
C GLY A 110 -2.95 -20.40 -13.31
N GLN A 111 -3.54 -20.71 -12.15
CA GLN A 111 -4.95 -20.47 -11.86
C GLN A 111 -5.12 -19.42 -10.75
N GLU A 112 -5.88 -18.37 -11.04
CA GLU A 112 -6.18 -17.33 -10.06
C GLU A 112 -7.11 -17.83 -8.93
N ALA A 113 -6.80 -17.43 -7.69
CA ALA A 113 -7.76 -17.40 -6.59
C ALA A 113 -8.30 -15.98 -6.43
N VAL A 114 -9.59 -15.87 -6.15
CA VAL A 114 -10.29 -14.59 -6.10
C VAL A 114 -11.00 -14.45 -4.76
N PHE A 115 -10.84 -13.30 -4.10
CA PHE A 115 -11.57 -12.95 -2.90
C PHE A 115 -11.90 -11.46 -2.86
N ASN A 116 -12.95 -11.10 -2.13
CA ASN A 116 -13.37 -9.72 -1.99
C ASN A 116 -12.83 -9.12 -0.70
N VAL A 117 -12.37 -7.87 -0.80
CA VAL A 117 -12.02 -7.00 0.31
C VAL A 117 -13.01 -5.84 0.31
N THR A 118 -13.76 -5.68 1.40
CA THR A 118 -14.69 -4.57 1.57
C THR A 118 -14.05 -3.51 2.46
N PHE A 119 -14.04 -2.28 1.96
CA PHE A 119 -13.66 -1.11 2.74
C PHE A 119 -14.90 -0.30 3.09
N ARG A 120 -15.10 -0.01 4.37
CA ARG A 120 -16.16 0.88 4.87
C ARG A 120 -15.52 2.00 5.67
N ARG A 121 -15.67 3.24 5.18
CA ARG A 121 -15.15 4.42 5.85
C ARG A 121 -15.90 4.67 7.17
N ALA A 122 -15.19 4.60 8.31
CA ALA A 122 -15.77 4.86 9.61
C ALA A 122 -15.91 6.38 9.88
N LYS A 123 -16.89 6.74 10.71
CA LYS A 123 -17.03 8.10 11.26
C LYS A 123 -16.22 8.21 12.55
N GLY A 124 -15.52 9.34 12.74
CA GLY A 124 -14.87 9.67 14.00
C GLY A 124 -13.59 8.88 14.29
N TYR A 125 -12.91 8.37 13.26
CA TYR A 125 -11.63 7.69 13.46
C TYR A 125 -10.60 8.67 14.03
N PRO A 126 -9.78 8.32 15.03
CA PRO A 126 -8.84 9.25 15.66
C PRO A 126 -7.83 9.82 14.66
N ILE A 127 -7.44 11.07 14.86
CA ILE A 127 -6.51 11.79 13.97
C ILE A 127 -5.36 12.34 14.80
N ASP A 128 -4.14 12.12 14.31
CA ASP A 128 -2.95 12.86 14.73
C ASP A 128 -2.60 13.84 13.62
N LEU A 129 -2.49 15.13 13.97
CA LEU A 129 -2.09 16.18 13.05
C LEU A 129 -0.79 16.81 13.53
N TYR A 130 0.28 16.68 12.75
CA TYR A 130 1.53 17.36 13.01
C TYR A 130 1.67 18.54 12.05
N TYR A 131 1.79 19.75 12.60
CA TYR A 131 1.95 20.98 11.82
C TYR A 131 3.43 21.31 11.69
N LEU A 132 3.96 21.20 10.48
CA LEU A 132 5.34 21.50 10.13
C LEU A 132 5.39 22.84 9.39
N MET A 133 5.95 23.84 10.04
CA MET A 133 5.93 25.23 9.56
C MET A 133 7.32 25.72 9.16
N ASP A 134 7.38 26.36 8.01
CA ASP A 134 8.52 27.19 7.60
C ASP A 134 8.62 28.44 8.48
N LEU A 135 9.82 28.69 9.04
CA LEU A 135 10.13 29.88 9.82
C LEU A 135 11.16 30.79 9.12
N SER A 136 11.32 30.69 7.81
CA SER A 136 12.00 31.67 6.98
C SER A 136 11.37 33.07 7.14
N TYR A 137 12.10 34.12 6.78
CA TYR A 137 11.68 35.50 7.10
C TYR A 137 10.41 35.96 6.36
N SER A 138 10.04 35.32 5.24
CA SER A 138 8.78 35.60 4.56
C SER A 138 7.56 35.25 5.43
N MET A 139 7.69 34.26 6.32
CA MET A 139 6.59 33.69 7.11
C MET A 139 6.29 34.45 8.42
N VAL A 140 6.75 35.71 8.57
CA VAL A 140 6.62 36.51 9.80
C VAL A 140 5.16 36.71 10.22
N ASP A 141 4.30 37.07 9.28
CA ASP A 141 2.88 37.31 9.49
C ASP A 141 2.11 36.00 9.64
N ASP A 142 2.45 34.95 8.89
CA ASP A 142 1.93 33.60 9.10
C ASP A 142 2.16 33.13 10.53
N LEU A 143 3.38 33.31 11.06
CA LEU A 143 3.71 32.89 12.43
C LEU A 143 2.84 33.59 13.47
N LYS A 144 2.50 34.87 13.26
CA LYS A 144 1.61 35.62 14.18
C LYS A 144 0.20 35.03 14.20
N ASN A 145 -0.29 34.55 13.06
CA ASN A 145 -1.60 33.91 12.97
C ASN A 145 -1.55 32.46 13.47
N VAL A 146 -0.52 31.68 13.14
CA VAL A 146 -0.34 30.29 13.59
C VAL A 146 -0.21 30.19 15.10
N LYS A 147 0.45 31.17 15.76
CA LYS A 147 0.48 31.29 17.22
C LYS A 147 -0.91 31.39 17.86
N LYS A 148 -1.91 31.89 17.14
CA LYS A 148 -3.31 32.01 17.60
C LYS A 148 -4.18 30.83 17.18
N LEU A 149 -3.74 30.05 16.18
CA LEU A 149 -4.52 28.98 15.55
C LEU A 149 -4.63 27.69 16.38
N GLY A 150 -3.85 27.50 17.45
CA GLY A 150 -3.83 26.24 18.21
C GLY A 150 -5.20 25.76 18.70
N GLY A 151 -5.99 26.67 19.28
CA GLY A 151 -7.34 26.37 19.76
C GLY A 151 -8.34 26.10 18.63
N ASP A 152 -8.20 26.80 17.49
CA ASP A 152 -9.09 26.65 16.34
C ASP A 152 -8.78 25.37 15.55
N LEU A 153 -7.50 24.97 15.47
CA LEU A 153 -7.06 23.72 14.86
C LEU A 153 -7.60 22.50 15.63
N LEU A 154 -7.44 22.46 16.95
CA LEU A 154 -7.99 21.36 17.75
C LEU A 154 -9.51 21.33 17.69
N ARG A 155 -10.18 22.48 17.70
CA ARG A 155 -11.65 22.55 17.54
C ARG A 155 -12.09 21.99 16.19
N ALA A 156 -11.41 22.37 15.11
CA ALA A 156 -11.67 21.86 13.77
C ALA A 156 -11.43 20.35 13.64
N LEU A 157 -10.40 19.82 14.30
CA LEU A 157 -10.17 18.38 14.38
C LEU A 157 -11.26 17.68 15.18
N ASN A 158 -11.70 18.27 16.29
CA ASN A 158 -12.75 17.72 17.15
C ASN A 158 -14.14 17.73 16.48
N GLU A 159 -14.36 18.59 15.48
CA GLU A 159 -15.55 18.54 14.62
C GLU A 159 -15.53 17.34 13.65
N ILE A 160 -14.35 16.85 13.28
CA ILE A 160 -14.16 15.71 12.37
C ILE A 160 -14.13 14.39 13.15
N THR A 161 -13.44 14.37 14.29
CA THR A 161 -13.17 13.17 15.09
C THR A 161 -13.27 13.45 16.57
N GLU A 162 -13.68 12.46 17.35
CA GLU A 162 -13.78 12.58 18.82
C GLU A 162 -12.41 12.54 19.52
N SER A 163 -11.34 12.13 18.80
CA SER A 163 -10.00 11.96 19.37
C SER A 163 -8.90 12.54 18.48
N GLY A 164 -8.78 13.87 18.48
CA GLY A 164 -7.71 14.60 17.81
C GLY A 164 -6.48 14.83 18.70
N ARG A 165 -5.28 14.73 18.14
CA ARG A 165 -4.05 15.28 18.73
C ARG A 165 -3.36 16.22 17.77
N ILE A 166 -2.72 17.25 18.30
CA ILE A 166 -1.92 18.21 17.53
C ILE A 166 -0.46 18.22 18.01
N GLY A 167 0.46 18.36 17.06
CA GLY A 167 1.88 18.53 17.29
C GLY A 167 2.41 19.65 16.41
N PHE A 168 3.60 20.15 16.73
CA PHE A 168 4.24 21.24 15.99
C PHE A 168 5.73 21.01 15.83
N GLY A 169 6.23 21.33 14.64
CA GLY A 169 7.64 21.44 14.34
C GLY A 169 7.89 22.62 13.41
N SER A 170 9.13 23.08 13.39
CA SER A 170 9.57 24.15 12.53
C SER A 170 10.80 23.76 11.72
N PHE A 171 10.98 24.38 10.56
CA PHE A 171 12.16 24.22 9.73
C PHE A 171 12.57 25.55 9.08
N VAL A 172 13.82 25.60 8.62
CA VAL A 172 14.35 26.63 7.71
C VAL A 172 15.21 25.88 6.69
N ASP A 173 16.52 25.76 6.93
CA ASP A 173 17.42 25.04 6.05
C ASP A 173 18.72 24.59 6.75
N LYS A 174 19.56 23.83 6.03
CA LYS A 174 20.91 23.43 6.43
C LYS A 174 21.75 24.66 6.74
N THR A 175 22.58 24.55 7.78
CA THR A 175 23.30 25.71 8.34
C THR A 175 24.70 25.90 7.76
N VAL A 176 24.86 25.61 6.46
CA VAL A 176 26.10 25.80 5.69
C VAL A 176 25.86 26.69 4.47
N LEU A 177 26.93 27.28 3.92
CA LEU A 177 26.87 27.95 2.62
C LEU A 177 26.60 26.91 1.51
N PRO A 178 25.87 27.26 0.43
CA PRO A 178 25.27 28.57 0.15
C PRO A 178 23.86 28.77 0.72
N PHE A 179 23.31 27.80 1.45
CA PHE A 179 21.92 27.83 1.93
C PHE A 179 21.69 28.91 3.00
N VAL A 180 22.69 29.13 3.87
CA VAL A 180 22.68 30.23 4.83
C VAL A 180 23.97 31.03 4.78
N ASN A 181 23.90 32.30 5.18
CA ASN A 181 25.09 33.12 5.36
C ASN A 181 25.82 32.74 6.67
N THR A 182 26.95 32.07 6.54
CA THR A 182 27.74 31.57 7.69
C THR A 182 28.62 32.64 8.35
N HIS A 183 28.50 33.91 7.96
CA HIS A 183 29.16 35.00 8.69
C HIS A 183 28.64 35.05 10.14
N PRO A 184 29.50 35.15 11.18
CA PRO A 184 29.08 35.01 12.58
C PRO A 184 27.94 35.93 13.02
N GLU A 185 27.90 37.17 12.51
CA GLU A 185 26.80 38.10 12.80
C GLU A 185 25.47 37.66 12.17
N LYS A 186 25.51 37.07 10.97
CA LYS A 186 24.34 36.58 10.26
C LYS A 186 23.84 35.24 10.79
N LEU A 187 24.73 34.40 11.33
CA LEU A 187 24.32 33.22 12.10
C LEU A 187 23.62 33.59 13.41
N ARG A 188 23.98 34.72 14.03
CA ARG A 188 23.29 35.22 15.23
C ARG A 188 21.96 35.88 14.91
N ASN A 189 21.88 36.64 13.81
CA ASN A 189 20.66 37.27 13.31
C ASN A 189 20.61 37.17 11.78
N PRO A 190 19.94 36.14 11.23
CA PRO A 190 19.83 35.97 9.78
C PRO A 190 18.85 36.97 9.15
N CYS A 191 17.91 37.50 9.94
CA CYS A 191 16.89 38.43 9.47
C CYS A 191 17.47 39.79 9.03
N PRO A 192 16.69 40.60 8.28
CA PRO A 192 17.03 41.99 8.00
C PRO A 192 17.24 42.78 9.30
N THR A 193 18.13 43.77 9.29
CA THR A 193 18.55 44.55 10.48
C THR A 193 17.43 45.26 11.24
N LYS A 194 16.24 45.37 10.65
CA LYS A 194 15.05 45.94 11.28
C LYS A 194 14.39 44.98 12.28
N GLU A 195 14.63 43.67 12.14
CA GLU A 195 14.06 42.65 13.00
C GLU A 195 14.98 42.36 14.19
N LYS A 196 14.44 42.57 15.40
CA LYS A 196 15.19 42.40 16.65
C LYS A 196 14.95 41.02 17.28
N GLU A 197 13.80 40.41 17.00
CA GLU A 197 13.40 39.12 17.56
C GLU A 197 13.53 38.02 16.50
N CYS A 198 14.77 37.71 16.14
CA CYS A 198 15.11 36.70 15.14
C CYS A 198 16.02 35.63 15.74
N GLN A 199 15.70 34.37 15.52
CA GLN A 199 16.53 33.25 15.96
C GLN A 199 17.56 32.86 14.90
N ALA A 200 18.63 32.18 15.33
CA ALA A 200 19.64 31.62 14.45
C ALA A 200 19.02 30.60 13.47
N PRO A 201 19.58 30.44 12.25
CA PRO A 201 19.11 29.45 11.29
C PRO A 201 19.28 28.02 11.83
N PHE A 202 18.38 27.13 11.44
CA PHE A 202 18.38 25.72 11.84
C PHE A 202 17.64 24.88 10.79
N ALA A 203 18.00 23.61 10.65
CA ALA A 203 17.35 22.72 9.68
C ALA A 203 15.95 22.30 10.13
N PHE A 204 15.85 21.54 11.23
CA PHE A 204 14.58 21.09 11.79
C PHE A 204 14.61 21.13 13.32
N ARG A 205 13.50 21.58 13.90
CA ARG A 205 13.24 21.52 15.33
C ARG A 205 11.86 20.93 15.59
N HIS A 206 11.83 19.86 16.36
CA HIS A 206 10.62 19.37 16.99
C HIS A 206 10.29 20.24 18.21
N VAL A 207 9.12 20.89 18.20
CA VAL A 207 8.75 21.85 19.26
C VAL A 207 7.74 21.24 20.22
N LEU A 208 6.73 20.56 19.68
CA LEU A 208 5.63 20.01 20.45
C LEU A 208 5.28 18.60 19.99
N LYS A 209 5.41 17.64 20.90
CA LYS A 209 4.92 16.27 20.78
C LYS A 209 3.39 16.25 20.63
N LEU A 210 2.86 15.31 19.86
CA LEU A 210 1.42 15.14 19.67
C LEU A 210 0.67 15.07 21.01
N THR A 211 -0.21 16.04 21.24
CA THR A 211 -0.96 16.24 22.49
C THR A 211 -2.41 16.62 22.19
N ASP A 212 -3.32 16.37 23.12
CA ASP A 212 -4.71 16.84 23.10
C ASP A 212 -4.89 18.21 23.79
N ASN A 213 -3.82 18.77 24.34
CA ASN A 213 -3.85 20.04 25.07
C ASN A 213 -3.57 21.25 24.17
N SER A 214 -4.63 22.00 23.83
CA SER A 214 -4.54 23.23 23.01
C SER A 214 -3.71 24.34 23.64
N ASN A 215 -3.75 24.46 24.97
CA ASN A 215 -3.02 25.52 25.68
C ASN A 215 -1.52 25.26 25.64
N GLN A 216 -1.12 23.99 25.68
CA GLN A 216 0.28 23.59 25.51
C GLN A 216 0.76 23.96 24.10
N PHE A 217 -0.03 23.69 23.06
CA PHE A 217 0.31 24.12 21.71
C PHE A 217 0.47 25.64 21.60
N GLN A 218 -0.51 26.40 22.08
CA GLN A 218 -0.45 27.87 22.01
C GLN A 218 0.78 28.42 22.75
N THR A 219 1.14 27.83 23.89
CA THR A 219 2.30 28.24 24.68
C THR A 219 3.62 27.90 23.98
N GLU A 220 3.80 26.66 23.50
CA GLU A 220 5.06 26.23 22.90
C GLU A 220 5.29 26.84 21.50
N VAL A 221 4.23 27.00 20.69
CA VAL A 221 4.30 27.70 19.41
C VAL A 221 4.48 29.20 19.61
N GLY A 222 3.87 29.78 20.65
CA GLY A 222 4.03 31.17 21.05
C GLY A 222 5.49 31.58 21.29
N LYS A 223 6.32 30.67 21.79
CA LYS A 223 7.75 30.87 22.05
C LYS A 223 8.63 30.92 20.80
N GLN A 224 8.14 30.48 19.63
CA GLN A 224 8.99 30.37 18.45
C GLN A 224 9.34 31.73 17.84
N LEU A 225 10.64 31.91 17.55
CA LEU A 225 11.27 33.00 16.79
C LEU A 225 10.95 32.93 15.29
N ILE A 226 10.91 34.02 14.53
CA ILE A 226 11.19 33.91 13.10
C ILE A 226 12.69 33.74 12.88
N SER A 227 13.09 33.14 11.77
CA SER A 227 14.47 32.95 11.35
C SER A 227 14.67 33.49 9.92
N GLY A 228 15.77 33.13 9.29
CA GLY A 228 16.01 33.35 7.86
C GLY A 228 17.20 32.55 7.36
N ASN A 229 17.29 32.44 6.05
CA ASN A 229 18.32 31.78 5.25
C ASN A 229 18.74 32.72 4.10
N LEU A 230 19.52 32.20 3.14
CA LEU A 230 20.13 33.00 2.07
C LEU A 230 19.48 32.77 0.71
N ASP A 231 19.28 31.52 0.31
CA ASP A 231 18.57 31.16 -0.92
C ASP A 231 17.07 31.02 -0.70
N ALA A 232 16.34 30.74 -1.79
CA ALA A 232 14.87 30.75 -1.78
C ALA A 232 14.23 29.38 -1.48
N PRO A 233 14.69 28.24 -2.06
CA PRO A 233 14.17 26.94 -1.65
C PRO A 233 14.58 26.62 -0.22
N GLU A 234 13.74 25.89 0.49
CA GLU A 234 13.97 25.58 1.91
C GLU A 234 14.30 24.11 2.15
N GLY A 235 14.84 23.80 3.33
CA GLY A 235 15.17 22.45 3.79
C GLY A 235 13.98 21.63 4.28
N GLY A 236 12.77 21.92 3.82
CA GLY A 236 11.54 21.32 4.33
C GLY A 236 11.45 19.80 4.18
N LEU A 237 12.05 19.21 3.13
CA LEU A 237 12.03 17.75 2.96
C LEU A 237 12.86 17.01 4.02
N ASP A 238 13.95 17.61 4.51
CA ASP A 238 14.73 17.04 5.63
C ASP A 238 13.85 16.95 6.89
N ALA A 239 13.10 18.01 7.16
CA ALA A 239 12.18 18.05 8.29
C ALA A 239 11.06 17.00 8.15
N MET A 240 10.47 16.85 6.96
CA MET A 240 9.47 15.80 6.70
C MET A 240 10.06 14.40 6.91
N MET A 241 11.31 14.15 6.48
CA MET A 241 11.99 12.88 6.68
C MET A 241 12.19 12.58 8.18
N GLN A 242 12.65 13.56 8.96
CA GLN A 242 12.82 13.40 10.41
C GLN A 242 11.48 13.14 11.11
N VAL A 243 10.41 13.86 10.74
CA VAL A 243 9.05 13.61 11.28
C VAL A 243 8.55 12.20 10.96
N ALA A 244 8.91 11.66 9.79
CA ALA A 244 8.52 10.30 9.39
C ALA A 244 9.38 9.20 10.03
N ALA A 245 10.65 9.49 10.32
CA ALA A 245 11.60 8.54 10.90
C ALA A 245 11.55 8.49 12.45
N CYS A 246 11.28 9.61 13.11
CA CYS A 246 11.29 9.75 14.58
C CYS A 246 9.90 9.54 15.20
N SER A 247 9.31 8.35 15.00
CA SER A 247 7.90 8.13 15.38
C SER A 247 7.63 8.27 16.89
N GLU A 248 8.60 7.91 17.73
CA GLU A 248 8.47 7.93 19.19
C GLU A 248 8.55 9.35 19.76
N GLU A 249 9.47 10.15 19.24
CA GLU A 249 9.70 11.55 19.60
C GLU A 249 8.47 12.38 19.22
N ILE A 250 8.03 12.26 17.96
CA ILE A 250 6.84 12.96 17.45
C ILE A 250 5.57 12.50 18.18
N GLY A 251 5.51 11.22 18.57
CA GLY A 251 4.42 10.66 19.37
C GLY A 251 3.23 10.15 18.55
N TRP A 252 3.48 9.62 17.35
CA TRP A 252 2.43 9.10 16.48
C TRP A 252 1.70 7.91 17.13
N ARG A 253 0.37 7.97 17.19
CA ARG A 253 -0.48 6.82 17.51
C ARG A 253 -0.64 5.92 16.29
N ASN A 254 -1.19 4.73 16.51
CA ASN A 254 -1.60 3.83 15.42
C ASN A 254 -3.00 4.24 14.90
N VAL A 255 -3.10 5.45 14.35
CA VAL A 255 -4.35 6.06 13.85
C VAL A 255 -4.09 6.78 12.52
N THR A 256 -5.04 7.60 12.02
CA THR A 256 -4.77 8.44 10.85
C THR A 256 -3.73 9.52 11.17
N ARG A 257 -2.62 9.54 10.44
CA ARG A 257 -1.51 10.50 10.64
C ARG A 257 -1.49 11.52 9.50
N LEU A 258 -1.70 12.79 9.83
CA LEU A 258 -1.67 13.90 8.90
C LEU A 258 -0.45 14.79 9.19
N LEU A 259 0.33 15.09 8.17
CA LEU A 259 1.46 16.01 8.25
C LEU A 259 1.15 17.26 7.43
N VAL A 260 0.81 18.36 8.09
CA VAL A 260 0.62 19.64 7.39
C VAL A 260 2.00 20.24 7.14
N PHE A 261 2.33 20.51 5.89
CA PHE A 261 3.56 21.17 5.48
C PHE A 261 3.22 22.57 4.97
N ALA A 262 3.59 23.60 5.72
CA ALA A 262 3.26 24.99 5.44
C ALA A 262 4.51 25.81 5.10
N THR A 263 4.57 26.34 3.88
CA THR A 263 5.65 27.21 3.38
C THR A 263 5.13 28.07 2.25
N ASP A 264 5.79 29.21 2.02
CA ASP A 264 5.55 30.05 0.86
C ASP A 264 6.55 29.82 -0.28
N ASP A 265 7.53 28.91 -0.17
CA ASP A 265 8.56 28.71 -1.21
C ASP A 265 8.76 27.23 -1.64
N GLY A 266 9.79 27.00 -2.46
CA GLY A 266 10.23 25.71 -2.94
C GLY A 266 10.93 24.88 -1.87
N PHE A 267 11.48 23.75 -2.31
CA PHE A 267 12.15 22.81 -1.42
C PHE A 267 13.42 22.27 -2.07
N HIS A 268 14.45 22.06 -1.26
CA HIS A 268 15.64 21.32 -1.65
C HIS A 268 15.41 19.81 -1.65
N PHE A 269 16.15 19.11 -2.50
CA PHE A 269 16.15 17.65 -2.61
C PHE A 269 17.55 17.10 -2.91
N ALA A 270 17.69 15.77 -2.82
CA ALA A 270 18.98 15.09 -3.02
C ALA A 270 19.73 15.57 -4.28
N GLY A 271 21.00 15.90 -4.10
CA GLY A 271 21.86 16.51 -5.10
C GLY A 271 22.20 17.97 -4.77
N ASP A 272 21.30 18.72 -4.14
CA ASP A 272 21.51 20.13 -3.81
C ASP A 272 22.58 20.31 -2.73
N GLY A 273 22.70 19.37 -1.78
CA GLY A 273 23.71 19.38 -0.73
C GLY A 273 25.15 19.39 -1.25
N LYS A 274 25.37 19.00 -2.51
CA LYS A 274 26.66 19.10 -3.20
C LYS A 274 27.21 20.53 -3.20
N LEU A 275 26.33 21.54 -3.26
CA LEU A 275 26.73 22.96 -3.22
C LEU A 275 27.38 23.33 -1.87
N GLY A 276 26.95 22.70 -0.78
CA GLY A 276 27.54 22.84 0.55
C GLY A 276 28.59 21.79 0.89
N ALA A 277 29.12 21.07 -0.12
CA ALA A 277 30.05 19.96 0.04
C ALA A 277 29.52 18.78 0.88
N ILE A 278 28.20 18.62 0.95
CA ILE A 278 27.53 17.50 1.61
C ILE A 278 27.23 16.43 0.55
N LEU A 279 28.00 15.34 0.58
CA LEU A 279 27.95 14.29 -0.44
C LEU A 279 27.37 12.96 0.08
N THR A 280 27.18 12.83 1.38
CA THR A 280 26.61 11.64 2.01
C THR A 280 25.10 11.64 1.80
N PRO A 281 24.50 10.64 1.14
CA PRO A 281 23.06 10.59 0.96
C PRO A 281 22.32 10.53 2.28
N ASN A 282 21.09 11.04 2.32
CA ASN A 282 20.18 10.86 3.45
C ASN A 282 19.96 9.38 3.75
N ASP A 283 20.09 8.96 5.00
CA ASP A 283 19.99 7.54 5.40
C ASP A 283 18.57 7.10 5.80
N GLY A 284 17.60 8.02 5.82
CA GLY A 284 16.21 7.77 6.19
C GLY A 284 15.98 7.42 7.67
N ARG A 285 16.95 7.73 8.55
CA ARG A 285 16.88 7.43 9.99
C ARG A 285 16.58 8.68 10.83
N CYS A 286 16.17 8.43 12.08
CA CYS A 286 15.97 9.48 13.06
C CYS A 286 17.31 9.97 13.61
N HIS A 287 17.51 11.29 13.61
CA HIS A 287 18.72 11.97 14.09
C HIS A 287 18.37 13.19 14.96
N LEU A 288 17.28 13.10 15.73
CA LEU A 288 16.91 14.13 16.68
C LEU A 288 17.76 14.03 17.95
N GLU A 289 18.43 15.13 18.27
CA GLU A 289 19.16 15.31 19.53
C GLU A 289 18.66 16.61 20.16
N ASP A 290 18.14 16.54 21.39
CA ASP A 290 17.47 17.67 22.05
C ASP A 290 16.36 18.29 21.19
N ASN A 291 15.60 17.44 20.50
CA ASN A 291 14.56 17.82 19.54
C ASN A 291 15.04 18.64 18.32
N ILE A 292 16.34 18.63 18.02
CA ILE A 292 16.92 19.34 16.87
C ILE A 292 17.63 18.35 15.95
N TYR A 293 17.52 18.52 14.64
CA TYR A 293 18.29 17.75 13.67
C TYR A 293 19.71 18.30 13.53
N LYS A 294 20.57 18.01 14.53
CA LYS A 294 21.94 18.56 14.60
C LYS A 294 22.85 18.08 13.47
N LYS A 295 22.62 16.86 12.97
CA LYS A 295 23.40 16.22 11.90
C LYS A 295 22.95 16.59 10.49
N SER A 296 22.10 17.61 10.34
CA SER A 296 21.60 18.05 9.03
C SER A 296 22.71 18.39 8.03
N ASN A 297 23.88 18.80 8.51
CA ASN A 297 25.01 19.19 7.67
C ASN A 297 25.92 18.01 7.30
N GLU A 298 25.68 16.82 7.86
CA GLU A 298 26.43 15.59 7.55
C GLU A 298 25.81 14.79 6.41
N PHE A 299 24.49 14.94 6.21
CA PHE A 299 23.69 14.21 5.21
C PHE A 299 23.05 15.18 4.22
N ASP A 300 23.01 14.79 2.96
CA ASP A 300 22.30 15.51 1.90
C ASP A 300 20.78 15.49 2.18
N TYR A 301 20.04 16.33 1.46
CA TYR A 301 18.58 16.32 1.46
C TYR A 301 18.06 14.95 0.98
N PRO A 302 16.86 14.52 1.43
CA PRO A 302 16.26 13.30 0.91
C PRO A 302 15.84 13.47 -0.55
N SER A 303 15.83 12.37 -1.31
CA SER A 303 15.18 12.38 -2.61
C SER A 303 13.66 12.34 -2.44
N VAL A 304 12.90 12.87 -3.41
CA VAL A 304 11.43 12.84 -3.37
C VAL A 304 10.90 11.40 -3.28
N GLY A 305 11.50 10.46 -4.02
CA GLY A 305 11.11 9.05 -3.98
C GLY A 305 11.42 8.38 -2.63
N GLN A 306 12.55 8.71 -2.01
CA GLN A 306 12.89 8.23 -0.67
C GLN A 306 11.88 8.72 0.37
N LEU A 307 11.50 10.00 0.30
CA LEU A 307 10.48 10.56 1.19
C LEU A 307 9.10 9.92 0.93
N ALA A 308 8.70 9.73 -0.33
CA ALA A 308 7.46 9.06 -0.69
C ALA A 308 7.38 7.65 -0.07
N HIS A 309 8.47 6.88 -0.16
CA HIS A 309 8.56 5.56 0.46
C HIS A 309 8.44 5.64 1.98
N LYS A 310 9.18 6.55 2.64
CA LYS A 310 9.16 6.68 4.10
C LYS A 310 7.81 7.12 4.65
N LEU A 311 7.14 8.07 3.99
CA LEU A 311 5.80 8.52 4.36
C LEU A 311 4.76 7.39 4.23
N ALA A 312 4.83 6.61 3.14
CA ALA A 312 3.96 5.46 2.93
C ALA A 312 4.21 4.35 3.96
N GLU A 313 5.47 4.04 4.25
CA GLU A 313 5.88 3.07 5.28
C GLU A 313 5.33 3.47 6.65
N SER A 314 5.48 4.74 7.02
CA SER A 314 5.02 5.30 8.30
C SER A 314 3.52 5.67 8.32
N ASN A 315 2.78 5.41 7.24
CA ASN A 315 1.36 5.74 7.09
C ASN A 315 1.02 7.23 7.35
N ILE A 316 1.91 8.14 6.96
CA ILE A 316 1.77 9.60 7.12
C ILE A 316 1.30 10.20 5.80
N GLN A 317 0.23 10.98 5.86
CA GLN A 317 -0.37 11.64 4.70
C GLN A 317 -0.03 13.14 4.73
N PRO A 318 0.84 13.64 3.83
CA PRO A 318 1.18 15.04 3.82
C PRO A 318 0.08 15.90 3.18
N ILE A 319 -0.17 17.04 3.80
CA ILE A 319 -1.02 18.12 3.29
C ILE A 319 -0.12 19.31 3.04
N PHE A 320 0.18 19.58 1.77
CA PHE A 320 0.98 20.73 1.35
C PHE A 320 0.08 21.98 1.33
N ALA A 321 0.22 22.81 2.36
CA ALA A 321 -0.43 24.10 2.48
C ALA A 321 0.54 25.17 2.00
N VAL A 322 0.43 25.57 0.73
CA VAL A 322 1.42 26.43 0.08
C VAL A 322 0.77 27.61 -0.60
N THR A 323 1.50 28.73 -0.71
CA THR A 323 1.00 29.92 -1.39
C THR A 323 0.68 29.65 -2.86
N LYS A 324 -0.17 30.50 -3.45
CA LYS A 324 -0.69 30.34 -4.81
C LYS A 324 0.40 30.11 -5.87
N LYS A 325 1.55 30.77 -5.73
CA LYS A 325 2.68 30.65 -6.66
C LYS A 325 3.27 29.23 -6.67
N MET A 326 3.18 28.51 -5.55
CA MET A 326 3.78 27.18 -5.36
C MET A 326 2.84 26.01 -5.63
N VAL A 327 1.52 26.22 -5.64
CA VAL A 327 0.50 25.16 -5.79
C VAL A 327 0.84 24.17 -6.92
N LYS A 328 1.10 24.67 -8.13
CA LYS A 328 1.39 23.81 -9.30
C LYS A 328 2.66 22.97 -9.15
N THR A 329 3.63 23.46 -8.39
CA THR A 329 4.88 22.74 -8.13
C THR A 329 4.61 21.58 -7.17
N TYR A 330 3.89 21.82 -6.08
CA TYR A 330 3.55 20.79 -5.10
C TYR A 330 2.48 19.81 -5.61
N GLU A 331 1.62 20.21 -6.56
CA GLU A 331 0.70 19.28 -7.22
C GLU A 331 1.45 18.13 -7.91
N LYS A 332 2.62 18.40 -8.50
CA LYS A 332 3.47 17.35 -9.10
C LYS A 332 4.00 16.36 -8.07
N LEU A 333 4.21 16.78 -6.81
CA LEU A 333 4.60 15.85 -5.75
C LEU A 333 3.48 14.84 -5.45
N THR A 334 2.22 15.20 -5.66
CA THR A 334 1.09 14.28 -5.42
C THR A 334 1.01 13.14 -6.43
N GLU A 335 1.69 13.27 -7.58
CA GLU A 335 1.85 12.19 -8.55
C GLU A 335 2.81 11.11 -8.03
N ILE A 336 3.80 11.49 -7.21
CA ILE A 336 4.85 10.61 -6.70
C ILE A 336 4.52 10.10 -5.28
N ILE A 337 3.99 10.97 -4.42
CA ILE A 337 3.64 10.67 -3.02
C ILE A 337 2.15 10.30 -2.98
N PRO A 338 1.81 9.00 -2.88
CA PRO A 338 0.42 8.58 -2.76
C PRO A 338 -0.18 9.15 -1.47
N LYS A 339 -1.50 9.39 -1.47
CA LYS A 339 -2.23 9.90 -0.29
C LYS A 339 -1.66 11.23 0.23
N SER A 340 -1.40 12.15 -0.69
CA SER A 340 -1.07 13.53 -0.39
C SER A 340 -2.12 14.48 -0.98
N ALA A 341 -2.20 15.68 -0.43
CA ALA A 341 -3.08 16.73 -0.92
C ALA A 341 -2.36 18.08 -0.92
N VAL A 342 -2.75 18.96 -1.85
CA VAL A 342 -2.28 20.34 -1.92
C VAL A 342 -3.47 21.26 -1.70
N GLY A 343 -3.26 22.32 -0.93
CA GLY A 343 -4.20 23.40 -0.75
C GLY A 343 -3.52 24.75 -0.87
N GLU A 344 -4.22 25.72 -1.45
CA GLU A 344 -3.76 27.11 -1.54
C GLU A 344 -3.87 27.77 -0.16
N LEU A 345 -2.72 28.06 0.44
CA LEU A 345 -2.59 28.83 1.67
C LEU A 345 -2.65 30.32 1.31
N SER A 346 -3.45 31.09 2.06
CA SER A 346 -3.40 32.55 1.99
C SER A 346 -2.05 33.04 2.49
N GLU A 347 -1.57 34.18 1.99
CA GLU A 347 -0.25 34.75 2.36
C GLU A 347 -0.12 35.06 3.87
N ASP A 348 -1.21 35.06 4.63
CA ASP A 348 -1.22 35.26 6.08
C ASP A 348 -1.59 33.99 6.86
N SER A 349 -1.71 32.84 6.19
CA SER A 349 -2.17 31.56 6.75
C SER A 349 -3.56 31.57 7.40
N SER A 350 -4.41 32.58 7.17
CA SER A 350 -5.72 32.70 7.83
C SER A 350 -6.72 31.60 7.46
N ASN A 351 -6.59 31.00 6.28
CA ASN A 351 -7.49 29.96 5.76
C ASN A 351 -7.06 28.52 6.10
N VAL A 352 -5.98 28.33 6.88
CA VAL A 352 -5.34 27.02 7.07
C VAL A 352 -6.27 25.96 7.68
N VAL A 353 -7.16 26.36 8.59
CA VAL A 353 -8.13 25.44 9.22
C VAL A 353 -9.07 24.84 8.16
N GLN A 354 -9.60 25.68 7.27
CA GLN A 354 -10.49 25.22 6.21
C GLN A 354 -9.74 24.38 5.18
N LEU A 355 -8.50 24.75 4.88
CA LEU A 355 -7.61 23.98 4.01
C LEU A 355 -7.42 22.55 4.53
N ILE A 356 -7.10 22.39 5.82
CA ILE A 356 -6.93 21.08 6.45
C ILE A 356 -8.22 20.26 6.38
N LYS A 357 -9.39 20.87 6.66
CA LYS A 357 -10.69 20.19 6.53
C LYS A 357 -10.92 19.67 5.10
N ASN A 358 -10.67 20.51 4.11
CA ASN A 358 -10.85 20.15 2.70
C ASN A 358 -9.87 19.05 2.27
N ALA A 359 -8.61 19.17 2.67
CA ALA A 359 -7.56 18.19 2.38
C ALA A 359 -7.85 16.85 3.05
N TYR A 360 -8.27 16.85 4.32
CA TYR A 360 -8.71 15.64 5.01
C TYR A 360 -9.87 14.97 4.26
N ASN A 361 -10.89 15.73 3.86
CA ASN A 361 -12.02 15.18 3.13
C ASN A 361 -11.60 14.55 1.79
N LYS A 362 -10.71 15.20 1.05
CA LYS A 362 -10.14 14.68 -0.21
C LYS A 362 -9.29 13.43 0.00
N LEU A 363 -8.45 13.42 1.04
CA LEU A 363 -7.61 12.27 1.37
C LEU A 363 -8.43 11.08 1.82
N SER A 364 -9.43 11.32 2.67
CA SER A 364 -10.27 10.26 3.24
C SER A 364 -11.33 9.74 2.26
N SER A 365 -11.68 10.49 1.21
CA SER A 365 -12.57 10.01 0.14
C SER A 365 -11.87 9.15 -0.90
N ARG A 366 -10.54 9.25 -1.05
CA ARG A 366 -9.78 8.42 -1.98
C ARG A 366 -9.12 7.25 -1.27
N VAL A 367 -9.49 6.03 -1.67
CA VAL A 367 -9.03 4.78 -1.07
C VAL A 367 -8.17 4.03 -2.08
N PHE A 368 -6.90 3.83 -1.72
CA PHE A 368 -6.03 2.94 -2.46
C PHE A 368 -5.84 1.64 -1.68
N LEU A 369 -6.05 0.50 -2.34
CA LEU A 369 -5.79 -0.82 -1.77
C LEU A 369 -4.54 -1.41 -2.41
N ASP A 370 -3.52 -1.69 -1.60
CA ASP A 370 -2.20 -2.10 -2.09
C ASP A 370 -1.58 -3.16 -1.18
N HIS A 371 -0.55 -3.87 -1.66
CA HIS A 371 0.17 -4.89 -0.89
C HIS A 371 1.64 -4.50 -0.66
N ASN A 372 2.30 -5.17 0.29
CA ASN A 372 3.76 -5.06 0.44
C ASN A 372 4.50 -5.74 -0.72
N HIS A 373 5.84 -5.65 -0.73
CA HIS A 373 6.67 -6.31 -1.72
C HIS A 373 6.40 -7.83 -1.76
N LEU A 374 6.27 -8.38 -2.97
CA LEU A 374 5.96 -9.78 -3.24
C LEU A 374 7.11 -10.43 -4.03
N PRO A 375 7.33 -11.75 -3.88
CA PRO A 375 8.22 -12.48 -4.76
C PRO A 375 7.66 -12.53 -6.19
N ASP A 376 8.55 -12.65 -7.18
CA ASP A 376 8.19 -12.72 -8.61
C ASP A 376 7.25 -13.88 -8.97
N THR A 377 7.18 -14.89 -8.09
CA THR A 377 6.32 -16.07 -8.22
C THR A 377 4.85 -15.79 -7.93
N LEU A 378 4.52 -14.65 -7.31
CA LEU A 378 3.16 -14.21 -7.03
C LEU A 378 2.81 -12.96 -7.83
N LYS A 379 1.64 -13.00 -8.48
CA LYS A 379 1.04 -11.83 -9.14
C LYS A 379 -0.30 -11.52 -8.49
N VAL A 380 -0.50 -10.26 -8.15
CA VAL A 380 -1.75 -9.76 -7.58
C VAL A 380 -2.30 -8.66 -8.48
N THR A 381 -3.60 -8.73 -8.74
CA THR A 381 -4.34 -7.66 -9.41
C THR A 381 -5.64 -7.36 -8.65
N TYR A 382 -6.18 -6.17 -8.91
CA TYR A 382 -7.34 -5.64 -8.21
C TYR A 382 -8.39 -5.17 -9.21
N ASP A 383 -9.63 -5.56 -8.96
CA ASP A 383 -10.80 -4.89 -9.53
C ASP A 383 -11.41 -3.98 -8.46
N SER A 384 -11.71 -2.73 -8.81
CA SER A 384 -12.26 -1.71 -7.91
C SER A 384 -13.72 -1.45 -8.27
N PHE A 385 -14.63 -1.73 -7.35
CA PHE A 385 -16.07 -1.46 -7.48
C PHE A 385 -16.45 -0.32 -6.53
N CYS A 386 -16.49 0.89 -7.07
CA CYS A 386 -16.64 2.12 -6.31
C CYS A 386 -18.11 2.54 -6.17
N SER A 387 -18.43 3.24 -5.09
CA SER A 387 -19.80 3.68 -4.79
C SER A 387 -20.35 4.75 -5.74
N ASN A 388 -19.48 5.41 -6.50
CA ASN A 388 -19.84 6.40 -7.52
C ASN A 388 -20.19 5.76 -8.88
N GLY A 389 -20.27 4.44 -8.98
CA GLY A 389 -20.58 3.70 -10.21
C GLY A 389 -19.37 3.45 -11.12
N VAL A 390 -18.18 3.94 -10.76
CA VAL A 390 -16.95 3.63 -11.48
C VAL A 390 -16.50 2.20 -11.15
N SER A 391 -16.18 1.44 -12.19
CA SER A 391 -15.58 0.11 -12.06
C SER A 391 -14.30 0.04 -12.89
N GLN A 392 -13.22 -0.41 -12.27
CA GLN A 392 -11.91 -0.62 -12.91
C GLN A 392 -11.48 -2.06 -12.66
N VAL A 393 -10.89 -2.72 -13.66
CA VAL A 393 -10.56 -4.15 -13.59
C VAL A 393 -9.09 -4.39 -13.93
N ASN A 394 -8.50 -5.41 -13.31
CA ASN A 394 -7.14 -5.91 -13.54
C ASN A 394 -6.06 -4.84 -13.37
N LEU A 395 -6.22 -3.95 -12.39
CA LEU A 395 -5.21 -2.94 -12.05
C LEU A 395 -4.17 -3.51 -11.08
N PRO A 396 -2.93 -2.96 -11.07
CA PRO A 396 -1.90 -3.35 -10.09
C PRO A 396 -2.24 -2.89 -8.67
N ARG A 397 -3.20 -1.97 -8.50
CA ARG A 397 -3.63 -1.41 -7.23
C ARG A 397 -5.12 -1.10 -7.29
N GLY A 398 -5.83 -1.25 -6.17
CA GLY A 398 -7.21 -0.77 -6.05
C GLY A 398 -7.26 0.76 -5.96
N ASP A 399 -8.20 1.40 -6.65
CA ASP A 399 -8.42 2.86 -6.59
C ASP A 399 -9.92 3.16 -6.63
N CYS A 400 -10.43 3.73 -5.53
CA CYS A 400 -11.76 4.31 -5.49
C CYS A 400 -11.69 5.75 -4.98
N ASP A 401 -12.26 6.66 -5.75
CA ASP A 401 -12.43 8.06 -5.36
C ASP A 401 -13.88 8.35 -4.96
N GLY A 402 -14.08 9.42 -4.18
CA GLY A 402 -15.41 9.84 -3.72
C GLY A 402 -16.08 8.90 -2.72
N VAL A 403 -15.30 8.10 -1.97
CA VAL A 403 -15.80 7.18 -0.96
C VAL A 403 -16.40 7.94 0.22
N GLN A 404 -17.70 7.72 0.44
CA GLN A 404 -18.48 8.38 1.50
C GLN A 404 -18.38 7.62 2.83
N ILE A 405 -18.65 8.32 3.93
CA ILE A 405 -18.72 7.73 5.28
C ILE A 405 -19.85 6.70 5.31
N ASN A 406 -19.58 5.52 5.89
CA ASN A 406 -20.50 4.39 6.01
C ASN A 406 -21.02 3.76 4.70
N VAL A 407 -20.54 4.22 3.54
CA VAL A 407 -20.85 3.60 2.25
C VAL A 407 -19.70 2.66 1.88
N PRO A 408 -19.92 1.33 1.83
CA PRO A 408 -18.86 0.39 1.53
C PRO A 408 -18.49 0.41 0.05
N VAL A 409 -17.21 0.18 -0.24
CA VAL A 409 -16.68 -0.13 -1.57
C VAL A 409 -16.02 -1.50 -1.53
N THR A 410 -15.99 -2.19 -2.66
CA THR A 410 -15.47 -3.56 -2.74
C THR A 410 -14.31 -3.61 -3.74
N PHE A 411 -13.23 -4.26 -3.32
CA PHE A 411 -12.10 -4.58 -4.16
C PHE A 411 -12.07 -6.09 -4.33
N GLN A 412 -12.07 -6.59 -5.57
CA GLN A 412 -11.84 -8.00 -5.83
C GLN A 412 -10.35 -8.21 -6.07
N VAL A 413 -9.72 -8.96 -5.19
CA VAL A 413 -8.29 -9.28 -5.25
C VAL A 413 -8.13 -10.62 -5.95
N LYS A 414 -7.28 -10.65 -6.98
CA LYS A 414 -6.96 -11.86 -7.74
C LYS A 414 -5.49 -12.16 -7.53
N VAL A 415 -5.19 -13.38 -7.09
CA VAL A 415 -3.82 -13.81 -6.79
C VAL A 415 -3.51 -15.05 -7.62
N THR A 416 -2.41 -15.02 -8.36
CA THR A 416 -1.94 -16.12 -9.20
C THR A 416 -0.50 -16.46 -8.85
N ALA A 417 -0.22 -17.76 -8.68
CA ALA A 417 1.13 -18.27 -8.56
C ALA A 417 1.63 -18.78 -9.93
N THR A 418 2.88 -18.54 -10.28
CA THR A 418 3.49 -19.06 -11.53
C THR A 418 4.01 -20.48 -11.37
N GLU A 419 4.28 -20.91 -10.14
CA GLU A 419 4.85 -22.21 -9.79
C GLU A 419 4.30 -22.69 -8.44
N CYS A 420 4.66 -23.91 -8.03
CA CYS A 420 4.33 -24.42 -6.70
C CYS A 420 5.20 -23.76 -5.64
N ILE A 421 4.63 -22.72 -5.04
CA ILE A 421 5.25 -21.93 -3.98
C ILE A 421 5.34 -22.70 -2.65
N LYS A 422 6.20 -22.21 -1.75
CA LYS A 422 6.17 -22.60 -0.34
C LYS A 422 5.12 -21.77 0.41
N GLU A 423 4.75 -22.23 1.60
CA GLU A 423 3.93 -21.45 2.52
C GLU A 423 4.57 -20.08 2.78
N GLN A 424 3.81 -19.02 2.58
CA GLN A 424 4.24 -17.65 2.78
C GLN A 424 3.05 -16.75 3.09
N SER A 425 3.31 -15.52 3.51
CA SER A 425 2.28 -14.55 3.82
C SER A 425 2.63 -13.15 3.33
N PHE A 426 1.63 -12.39 2.93
CA PHE A 426 1.76 -10.99 2.61
C PHE A 426 0.60 -10.19 3.19
N VAL A 427 0.71 -8.87 3.19
CA VAL A 427 -0.31 -7.98 3.77
C VAL A 427 -0.86 -7.04 2.72
N ILE A 428 -2.18 -6.95 2.65
CA ILE A 428 -2.89 -5.93 1.89
C ILE A 428 -3.31 -4.83 2.87
N ARG A 429 -3.14 -3.57 2.48
CA ARG A 429 -3.45 -2.40 3.30
C ARG A 429 -4.21 -1.36 2.49
N ALA A 430 -5.11 -0.64 3.14
CA ALA A 430 -5.65 0.59 2.58
C ALA A 430 -4.69 1.75 2.90
N LEU A 431 -4.06 2.36 1.88
CA LEU A 431 -3.06 3.41 2.09
C LEU A 431 -3.67 4.59 2.86
N GLY A 432 -3.00 5.04 3.92
CA GLY A 432 -3.49 6.07 4.84
C GLY A 432 -4.27 5.54 6.05
N PHE A 433 -4.52 4.23 6.11
CA PHE A 433 -5.23 3.56 7.20
C PHE A 433 -4.35 2.48 7.82
N THR A 434 -4.61 2.18 9.09
CA THR A 434 -3.82 1.22 9.87
C THR A 434 -4.31 -0.21 9.74
N ASP A 435 -5.51 -0.40 9.20
CA ASP A 435 -6.10 -1.72 9.00
C ASP A 435 -5.42 -2.47 7.86
N THR A 436 -5.17 -3.75 8.11
CA THR A 436 -4.55 -4.66 7.14
C THR A 436 -5.36 -5.95 7.01
N VAL A 437 -5.25 -6.57 5.83
CA VAL A 437 -5.69 -7.93 5.57
C VAL A 437 -4.43 -8.80 5.50
N THR A 438 -4.34 -9.79 6.38
CA THR A 438 -3.26 -10.78 6.32
C THR A 438 -3.66 -11.88 5.37
N VAL A 439 -2.84 -12.11 4.34
CA VAL A 439 -3.08 -13.14 3.32
C VAL A 439 -2.02 -14.23 3.50
N THR A 440 -2.46 -15.40 3.96
CA THR A 440 -1.66 -16.62 4.00
C THR A 440 -1.80 -17.35 2.68
N VAL A 441 -0.70 -17.77 2.08
CA VAL A 441 -0.67 -18.43 0.78
C VAL A 441 -0.07 -19.82 0.93
N LEU A 442 -0.87 -20.83 0.57
CA LEU A 442 -0.54 -22.24 0.60
C LEU A 442 -0.54 -22.83 -0.82
N PRO A 443 0.37 -23.77 -1.13
CA PRO A 443 0.35 -24.43 -2.43
C PRO A 443 -0.79 -25.43 -2.55
N GLN A 444 -1.45 -25.45 -3.72
CA GLN A 444 -2.46 -26.44 -4.10
C GLN A 444 -1.97 -27.28 -5.29
N CYS A 445 -0.87 -28.00 -5.08
CA CYS A 445 -0.20 -28.80 -6.10
C CYS A 445 -0.37 -30.31 -5.89
N GLU A 446 -0.65 -30.70 -4.65
CA GLU A 446 -0.87 -32.10 -4.30
C GLU A 446 -2.28 -32.55 -4.69
N CYS A 447 -2.40 -33.80 -5.09
CA CYS A 447 -3.67 -34.41 -5.39
C CYS A 447 -4.22 -35.12 -4.15
N GLN A 448 -5.41 -34.73 -3.70
CA GLN A 448 -6.15 -35.41 -2.63
C GLN A 448 -6.81 -36.70 -3.18
N CYS A 449 -5.97 -37.67 -3.56
CA CYS A 449 -6.40 -38.96 -4.07
C CYS A 449 -6.98 -39.82 -2.96
N ARG A 450 -7.79 -40.82 -3.33
CA ARG A 450 -8.30 -41.78 -2.33
C ARG A 450 -7.13 -42.60 -1.76
N ASP A 451 -7.08 -42.74 -0.45
CA ASP A 451 -6.03 -43.49 0.24
C ASP A 451 -6.03 -44.96 -0.22
N GLY A 452 -5.02 -45.33 -1.02
CA GLY A 452 -4.79 -46.70 -1.49
C GLY A 452 -4.01 -47.58 -0.51
N SER A 453 -3.86 -47.13 0.75
CA SER A 453 -3.00 -47.78 1.77
C SER A 453 -3.41 -49.21 2.12
N GLN A 454 -4.61 -49.66 1.72
CA GLN A 454 -5.10 -51.01 1.99
C GLN A 454 -4.95 -52.00 0.83
N ASP A 455 -4.69 -51.57 -0.40
CA ASP A 455 -4.71 -52.48 -1.57
C ASP A 455 -3.31 -52.81 -2.09
N ARG A 456 -2.54 -53.56 -1.30
CA ARG A 456 -1.21 -54.06 -1.69
C ARG A 456 -1.26 -55.06 -2.86
N SER A 457 -2.41 -55.71 -3.07
CA SER A 457 -2.65 -56.65 -4.17
C SER A 457 -2.46 -56.00 -5.54
N SER A 458 -2.97 -54.78 -5.68
CA SER A 458 -2.97 -54.04 -6.96
C SER A 458 -1.58 -53.68 -7.48
N CYS A 459 -0.54 -53.71 -6.63
CA CYS A 459 0.86 -53.49 -7.01
C CYS A 459 1.75 -54.74 -6.85
N GLY A 460 1.18 -55.94 -7.00
CA GLY A 460 1.94 -57.19 -6.91
C GLY A 460 2.55 -57.43 -5.52
N GLY A 461 1.99 -56.83 -4.47
CA GLY A 461 2.42 -57.01 -3.07
C GLY A 461 3.66 -56.21 -2.65
N LYS A 462 4.32 -55.47 -3.56
CA LYS A 462 5.57 -54.74 -3.31
C LYS A 462 5.46 -53.27 -3.73
N GLY A 463 4.64 -52.51 -3.02
CA GLY A 463 4.47 -51.07 -3.24
C GLY A 463 3.18 -50.56 -2.64
N SER A 464 2.97 -49.25 -2.75
CA SER A 464 1.70 -48.60 -2.39
C SER A 464 1.07 -47.96 -3.62
N VAL A 465 -0.26 -47.98 -3.69
CA VAL A 465 -1.00 -47.21 -4.70
C VAL A 465 -1.07 -45.76 -4.24
N GLU A 466 -0.63 -44.84 -5.10
CA GLU A 466 -0.77 -43.40 -4.93
C GLU A 466 -1.44 -42.85 -6.20
N CYS A 467 -2.64 -42.26 -6.09
CA CYS A 467 -3.35 -41.68 -7.24
C CYS A 467 -3.51 -42.62 -8.47
N GLY A 468 -3.72 -43.93 -8.24
CA GLY A 468 -3.93 -44.91 -9.30
C GLY A 468 -2.65 -45.45 -9.96
N ILE A 469 -1.47 -45.03 -9.50
CA ILE A 469 -0.16 -45.56 -9.91
C ILE A 469 0.53 -46.28 -8.75
N CYS A 470 1.36 -47.27 -9.07
CA CYS A 470 2.13 -48.02 -8.09
C CYS A 470 3.46 -47.33 -7.81
N LYS A 471 3.68 -46.91 -6.57
CA LYS A 471 4.96 -46.37 -6.12
C LYS A 471 5.77 -47.48 -5.48
N ALA A 472 6.90 -47.82 -6.09
CA ALA A 472 7.83 -48.81 -5.55
C ALA A 472 8.53 -48.25 -4.30
N GLY A 473 8.55 -49.03 -3.21
CA GLY A 473 9.33 -48.70 -2.03
C GLY A 473 10.82 -48.94 -2.26
N GLY A 474 11.53 -47.96 -2.81
CA GLY A 474 12.99 -47.98 -2.99
C GLY A 474 13.52 -48.85 -4.14
N LEU A 475 14.44 -48.27 -4.94
CA LEU A 475 15.46 -48.87 -5.83
C LEU A 475 15.15 -50.12 -6.67
N HIS A 476 13.90 -50.37 -7.04
CA HIS A 476 13.56 -51.31 -8.11
C HIS A 476 12.65 -50.66 -9.15
N LEU A 477 13.24 -50.32 -10.30
CA LEU A 477 12.53 -50.07 -11.55
C LEU A 477 12.08 -51.44 -12.09
N TRP A 478 10.78 -51.71 -12.07
CA TRP A 478 10.22 -52.89 -12.75
C TRP A 478 9.89 -52.49 -14.19
N ALA A 479 10.55 -53.16 -15.14
CA ALA A 479 9.99 -53.31 -16.47
C ALA A 479 8.83 -54.31 -16.35
N VAL A 480 7.63 -53.88 -16.72
CA VAL A 480 6.50 -54.78 -17.00
C VAL A 480 6.52 -55.12 -18.47
#